data_AF-A0A522BWC1-F1
#
_entry.id   AF-A0A522BWC1-F1
#
_cell.length_a   1.000
_cell.length_b   1.000
_cell.length_c   1.000
_cell.angle_alpha   90.00
_cell.angle_beta   90.00
_cell.angle_gamma   90.00
#
_symmetry.space_group_name_H-M   'P 1'
#
loop_
_entity.id
_entity.type
_entity.pdbx_description
1 polymer ?
#
loop_
_entity_poly.entity_id
_entity_poly.type
_entity_poly.pdbx_seq_one_letter_code
_entity_poly.pdbx_strand_id
1 'polypeptide(L)'
;MTAVMERPTASGPTVRTVTRSARGPVLVGAGLALVAVVLTVLSASGRGGRLDPESFTPGGSRALAELLRDADVPVDRVETVDEVVAADRTDVTVVVPFPQALAPTELEVLEGLAARLVLVGAGQPVLDLLELPVDAGSPVDVEQRQPACELPVARLAGDADLGGTTYVADGVEAVGCYSTSGRATLLAVPAEGVVLLGDGTPLTNDRLDNRGNAALAVGLLGDTNRVVW
;
A
#
# COMPACT_ATOMS: atom_id res chain seq x y z
N MET A 1 -39.36 2.99 85.69
CA MET A 1 -40.14 3.44 84.52
C MET A 1 -40.06 4.96 84.52
N THR A 2 -39.56 5.70 83.53
CA THR A 2 -39.31 5.43 82.10
C THR A 2 -38.27 6.46 81.62
N ALA A 3 -37.30 6.03 80.82
CA ALA A 3 -36.26 6.87 80.23
C ALA A 3 -36.77 7.63 78.99
N VAL A 4 -36.27 8.84 78.75
CA VAL A 4 -36.19 9.39 77.38
C VAL A 4 -34.80 9.99 77.18
N MET A 5 -34.11 9.38 76.23
CA MET A 5 -32.74 9.59 75.78
C MET A 5 -32.75 10.66 74.68
N GLU A 6 -31.94 11.72 74.82
CA GLU A 6 -31.72 12.69 73.75
C GLU A 6 -31.05 12.02 72.55
N ARG A 7 -31.65 12.15 71.36
CA ARG A 7 -31.05 11.69 70.10
C ARG A 7 -30.02 12.73 69.63
N PRO A 8 -28.77 12.35 69.35
CA PRO A 8 -27.86 13.23 68.63
C PRO A 8 -28.36 13.41 67.19
N THR A 9 -28.50 14.65 66.76
CA THR A 9 -28.80 14.99 65.37
C THR A 9 -27.52 14.80 64.54
N ALA A 10 -27.48 13.78 63.69
CA ALA A 10 -26.39 13.59 62.74
C ALA A 10 -26.50 14.66 61.63
N SER A 11 -25.59 15.64 61.63
CA SER A 11 -25.40 16.56 60.50
C SER A 11 -24.64 15.83 59.40
N GLY A 12 -25.33 15.46 58.32
CA GLY A 12 -24.71 14.93 57.11
C GLY A 12 -23.80 15.97 56.42
N PRO A 13 -22.76 15.54 55.68
CA PRO A 13 -21.81 16.45 55.08
C PRO A 13 -22.48 17.35 54.04
N THR A 14 -22.20 18.65 54.13
CA THR A 14 -22.66 19.68 53.18
C THR A 14 -22.21 19.38 51.75
N VAL A 15 -23.15 19.44 50.81
CA VAL A 15 -23.02 19.24 49.36
C VAL A 15 -21.87 20.06 48.71
N ARG A 16 -21.37 21.11 49.38
CA ARG A 16 -20.34 22.02 48.83
C ARG A 16 -18.92 21.43 48.80
N THR A 17 -18.60 20.39 49.57
CA THR A 17 -17.22 19.85 49.65
C THR A 17 -16.89 18.80 48.58
N VAL A 18 -17.89 18.21 47.93
CA VAL A 18 -17.70 17.16 46.90
C VAL A 18 -17.19 17.73 45.56
N THR A 19 -17.40 19.03 45.33
CA THR A 19 -17.07 19.68 44.05
C THR A 19 -15.58 19.97 43.85
N ARG A 20 -14.77 20.01 44.92
CA ARG A 20 -13.32 20.23 44.81
C ARG A 20 -12.52 18.93 44.72
N SER A 21 -12.98 17.85 45.35
CA SER A 21 -12.31 16.54 45.30
C SER A 21 -12.52 15.80 43.98
N ALA A 22 -13.59 16.11 43.24
CA ALA A 22 -13.84 15.53 41.91
C ALA A 22 -12.98 16.14 40.78
N ARG A 23 -12.31 17.28 41.01
CA ARG A 23 -11.55 17.97 39.94
C ARG A 23 -10.28 17.22 39.52
N GLY A 24 -9.59 16.59 40.48
CA GLY A 24 -8.43 15.75 40.21
C GLY A 24 -8.73 14.59 39.26
N PRO A 25 -9.67 13.69 39.59
CA PRO A 25 -10.02 12.58 38.70
C PRO A 25 -10.65 13.03 37.38
N VAL A 26 -11.39 14.14 37.34
CA VAL A 26 -11.94 14.69 36.08
C VAL A 26 -10.82 15.19 35.15
N LEU A 27 -9.80 15.88 35.67
CA LEU A 27 -8.67 16.33 34.86
C LEU A 27 -7.83 15.16 34.33
N VAL A 28 -7.61 14.13 35.15
CA VAL A 28 -6.92 12.90 34.70
C VAL A 28 -7.74 12.18 33.62
N GLY A 29 -9.06 12.06 33.81
CA GLY A 29 -9.96 11.48 32.81
C GLY A 29 -9.97 12.26 31.50
N ALA A 30 -9.99 13.59 31.57
CA ALA A 30 -9.92 14.46 30.40
C ALA A 30 -8.58 14.33 29.67
N GLY A 31 -7.47 14.24 30.40
CA GLY A 31 -6.13 14.01 29.82
C GLY A 31 -6.05 12.65 29.11
N LEU A 32 -6.55 11.58 29.73
CA LEU A 32 -6.60 10.25 29.10
C LEU A 32 -7.50 10.23 27.87
N ALA A 33 -8.66 10.91 27.92
CA ALA A 33 -9.55 11.04 26.77
C ALA A 33 -8.88 11.82 25.62
N LEU A 34 -8.17 12.92 25.93
CA LEU A 34 -7.42 13.68 24.94
C LEU A 34 -6.33 12.82 24.29
N VAL A 35 -5.55 12.08 25.08
CA VAL A 35 -4.54 11.15 24.55
C VAL A 35 -5.18 10.08 23.67
N ALA A 36 -6.30 9.49 24.12
CA ALA A 36 -7.03 8.49 23.33
C ALA A 36 -7.54 9.09 22.01
N VAL A 37 -8.07 10.32 22.01
CA VAL A 37 -8.51 11.05 20.81
C VAL A 37 -7.34 11.36 19.88
N VAL A 38 -6.22 11.84 20.41
CA VAL A 38 -5.00 12.09 19.63
C VAL A 38 -4.50 10.79 19.00
N LEU A 39 -4.43 9.70 19.77
CA LEU A 39 -4.04 8.38 19.25
C LEU A 39 -5.04 7.86 18.22
N THR A 40 -6.35 8.05 18.39
CA THR A 40 -7.35 7.63 17.39
C THR A 40 -7.30 8.47 16.13
N VAL A 41 -7.07 9.79 16.22
CA VAL A 41 -6.90 10.66 15.05
C VAL A 41 -5.63 10.28 14.29
N LEU A 42 -4.51 10.05 14.99
CA LEU A 42 -3.26 9.57 14.40
C LEU A 42 -3.39 8.15 13.81
N SER A 43 -4.25 7.30 14.38
CA SER A 43 -4.52 5.95 13.85
C SER A 43 -5.51 5.97 12.69
N ALA A 44 -6.43 6.94 12.65
CA ALA A 44 -7.41 7.08 11.57
C ALA A 44 -6.79 7.51 10.24
N SER A 45 -5.56 8.05 10.27
CA SER A 45 -4.67 8.27 9.11
C SER A 45 -4.06 6.97 8.54
N GLY A 46 -4.24 5.83 9.21
CA GLY A 46 -3.81 4.50 8.74
C GLY A 46 -4.90 3.68 8.06
N ARG A 47 -5.93 4.32 7.48
CA ARG A 47 -7.07 3.65 6.80
C ARG A 47 -6.71 3.04 5.43
N GLY A 48 -5.44 2.78 5.17
CA GLY A 48 -5.00 2.16 3.94
C GLY A 48 -5.10 0.64 3.97
N GLY A 49 -5.54 0.06 2.85
CA GLY A 49 -5.69 -1.38 2.66
C GLY A 49 -4.38 -2.09 2.31
N ARG A 50 -4.50 -3.31 1.78
CA ARG A 50 -3.37 -4.03 1.19
C ARG A 50 -2.79 -3.19 0.04
N LEU A 51 -1.45 -3.10 -0.04
CA LEU A 51 -0.70 -2.32 -1.02
C LEU A 51 -0.94 -0.81 -1.01
N ASP A 52 -1.50 -0.26 0.07
CA ASP A 52 -1.69 1.19 0.20
C ASP A 52 -0.41 1.85 0.77
N PRO A 53 0.15 2.89 0.12
CA PRO A 53 1.39 3.56 0.54
C PRO A 53 1.26 4.39 1.83
N GLU A 54 0.06 4.59 2.36
CA GLU A 54 -0.19 5.22 3.67
C GLU A 54 -0.51 4.20 4.77
N SER A 55 -0.66 2.91 4.43
CA SER A 55 -1.00 1.86 5.38
C SER A 55 0.21 1.31 6.13
N PHE A 56 0.12 1.34 7.47
CA PHE A 56 1.09 0.72 8.39
C PHE A 56 0.80 -0.77 8.66
N THR A 57 -0.26 -1.33 8.08
CA THR A 57 -0.59 -2.75 8.28
C THR A 57 0.47 -3.65 7.63
N PRO A 58 0.60 -4.93 8.04
CA PRO A 58 1.55 -5.86 7.40
C PRO A 58 1.41 -5.90 5.88
N GLY A 59 0.18 -5.91 5.36
CA GLY A 59 -0.09 -5.92 3.92
C GLY A 59 -0.03 -4.56 3.23
N GLY A 60 0.17 -3.46 3.95
CA GLY A 60 0.32 -2.11 3.40
C GLY A 60 1.68 -1.89 2.75
N SER A 61 1.93 -0.69 2.21
CA SER A 61 3.17 -0.35 1.49
C SER A 61 3.87 0.92 2.00
N ARG A 62 3.54 1.36 3.22
CA ARG A 62 4.14 2.57 3.81
C ARG A 62 5.67 2.52 3.86
N ALA A 63 6.26 1.38 4.22
CA ALA A 63 7.72 1.25 4.29
C ALA A 63 8.38 1.49 2.93
N LEU A 64 7.82 0.95 1.85
CA LEU A 64 8.30 1.18 0.49
C LEU A 64 8.10 2.64 0.08
N ALA A 65 6.98 3.25 0.43
CA ALA A 65 6.73 4.65 0.14
C ALA A 65 7.76 5.57 0.84
N GLU A 66 8.19 5.26 2.07
CA GLU A 66 9.27 6.02 2.72
C GLU A 66 10.63 5.79 2.07
N LEU A 67 10.96 4.55 1.67
CA LEU A 67 12.22 4.28 0.95
C LEU A 67 12.31 5.06 -0.38
N LEU A 68 11.21 5.19 -1.11
CA LEU A 68 11.15 6.00 -2.33
C LEU A 68 11.36 7.49 -2.01
N ARG A 69 10.70 8.01 -0.97
CA ARG A 69 10.89 9.41 -0.54
C ARG A 69 12.31 9.70 -0.08
N ASP A 70 12.94 8.78 0.65
CA ASP A 70 14.33 8.87 1.07
C ASP A 70 15.31 8.85 -0.12
N ALA A 71 14.88 8.29 -1.26
CA ALA A 71 15.58 8.32 -2.54
C ALA A 71 15.19 9.52 -3.42
N ASP A 72 14.58 10.56 -2.85
CA ASP A 72 14.10 11.77 -3.53
C ASP A 72 12.99 11.52 -4.58
N VAL A 73 12.29 10.38 -4.50
CA VAL A 73 11.13 10.05 -5.34
C VAL A 73 9.83 10.24 -4.52
N PRO A 74 9.13 11.38 -4.66
CA PRO A 74 7.85 11.59 -3.97
C PRO A 74 6.81 10.54 -4.37
N VAL A 75 6.01 10.13 -3.38
CA VAL A 75 4.90 9.17 -3.56
C VAL A 75 3.59 9.86 -3.18
N ASP A 76 2.72 10.03 -4.18
CA ASP A 76 1.37 10.58 -4.02
C ASP A 76 0.35 9.45 -4.08
N ARG A 77 -0.43 9.32 -3.00
CA ARG A 77 -1.58 8.42 -2.96
C ARG A 77 -2.78 9.13 -3.60
N VAL A 78 -3.41 8.51 -4.58
CA VAL A 78 -4.64 9.01 -5.22
C VAL A 78 -5.76 7.98 -5.09
N GLU A 79 -7.02 8.41 -5.23
CA GLU A 79 -8.17 7.51 -5.12
C GLU A 79 -8.93 7.34 -6.44
N THR A 80 -8.61 8.16 -7.44
CA THR A 80 -9.32 8.21 -8.72
C THR A 80 -8.37 8.30 -9.91
N VAL A 81 -8.80 7.77 -11.07
CA VAL A 81 -8.03 7.89 -12.32
C VAL A 81 -7.95 9.35 -12.79
N ASP A 82 -8.95 10.17 -12.51
CA ASP A 82 -8.90 11.62 -12.82
C ASP A 82 -7.74 12.32 -12.09
N GLU A 83 -7.43 11.92 -10.85
CA GLU A 83 -6.26 12.43 -10.11
C GLU A 83 -4.94 11.95 -10.72
N VAL A 84 -4.90 10.71 -11.25
CA VAL A 84 -3.75 10.21 -12.02
C VAL A 84 -3.53 11.08 -13.26
N VAL A 85 -4.58 11.37 -14.03
CA VAL A 85 -4.51 12.24 -15.22
C VAL A 85 -4.07 13.66 -14.83
N ALA A 86 -4.55 14.19 -13.70
CA ALA A 86 -4.12 15.50 -13.23
C ALA A 86 -2.63 15.53 -12.80
N ALA A 87 -2.14 14.41 -12.29
CA ALA A 87 -0.75 14.16 -11.95
C ALA A 87 0.11 13.76 -13.17
N ASP A 88 -0.50 13.53 -14.34
CA ASP A 88 0.18 13.17 -15.58
C ASP A 88 1.15 14.28 -15.97
N ARG A 89 2.43 13.92 -15.82
CA ARG A 89 3.60 14.74 -16.05
C ARG A 89 4.60 13.83 -16.75
N THR A 90 5.49 14.41 -17.54
CA THR A 90 6.65 13.69 -18.06
C THR A 90 7.42 13.04 -16.91
N ASP A 91 7.75 11.75 -17.06
CA ASP A 91 8.59 10.99 -16.14
C ASP A 91 7.94 10.67 -14.78
N VAL A 92 6.80 9.96 -14.84
CA VAL A 92 6.02 9.47 -13.68
C VAL A 92 5.80 7.95 -13.79
N THR A 93 5.90 7.26 -12.66
CA THR A 93 5.42 5.87 -12.51
C THR A 93 4.04 5.86 -11.88
N VAL A 94 3.05 5.22 -12.51
CA VAL A 94 1.73 4.96 -11.94
C VAL A 94 1.66 3.49 -11.50
N VAL A 95 1.41 3.27 -10.21
CA VAL A 95 1.21 1.92 -9.65
C VAL A 95 -0.28 1.64 -9.57
N VAL A 96 -0.72 0.51 -10.13
CA VAL A 96 -2.11 0.06 -10.06
C VAL A 96 -2.16 -1.26 -9.29
N PRO A 97 -2.46 -1.24 -7.98
CA PRO A 97 -2.37 -2.44 -7.13
C PRO A 97 -3.45 -3.48 -7.42
N PHE A 98 -4.61 -3.05 -7.91
CA PHE A 98 -5.78 -3.89 -8.15
C PHE A 98 -6.48 -3.52 -9.47
N PRO A 99 -5.83 -3.75 -10.63
CA PRO A 99 -6.35 -3.29 -11.92
C PRO A 99 -7.72 -3.89 -12.26
N GLN A 100 -8.02 -5.10 -11.79
CA GLN A 100 -9.34 -5.74 -11.93
C GLN A 100 -10.47 -5.05 -11.16
N ALA A 101 -10.17 -4.08 -10.29
CA ALA A 101 -11.19 -3.29 -9.58
C ALA A 101 -11.61 -2.03 -10.38
N LEU A 102 -10.88 -1.68 -11.44
CA LEU A 102 -11.17 -0.53 -12.29
C LEU A 102 -12.27 -0.85 -13.29
N ALA A 103 -13.09 0.15 -13.62
CA ALA A 103 -14.04 0.08 -14.71
C ALA A 103 -13.30 0.04 -16.06
N PRO A 104 -13.90 -0.55 -17.11
CA PRO A 104 -13.28 -0.58 -18.44
C PRO A 104 -12.89 0.82 -18.96
N THR A 105 -13.75 1.82 -18.74
CA THR A 105 -13.48 3.21 -19.12
C THR A 105 -12.32 3.83 -18.35
N GLU A 106 -12.04 3.37 -17.13
CA GLU A 106 -10.89 3.83 -16.34
C GLU A 106 -9.59 3.20 -16.86
N LEU A 107 -9.63 1.94 -17.31
CA LEU A 107 -8.50 1.27 -17.95
C LEU A 107 -8.14 1.91 -19.30
N GLU A 108 -9.14 2.26 -20.13
CA GLU A 108 -8.93 3.00 -21.38
C GLU A 108 -8.24 4.36 -21.15
N VAL A 109 -8.57 5.05 -20.05
CA VAL A 109 -7.88 6.30 -19.70
C VAL A 109 -6.42 6.05 -19.33
N LEU A 110 -6.11 4.96 -18.61
CA LEU A 110 -4.74 4.60 -18.25
C LEU A 110 -3.90 4.22 -19.46
N GLU A 111 -4.48 3.52 -20.44
CA GLU A 111 -3.82 3.16 -21.71
C GLU A 111 -3.36 4.40 -22.49
N GLY A 112 -4.14 5.48 -22.44
CA GLY A 112 -3.79 6.75 -23.08
C GLY A 112 -2.76 7.63 -22.36
N LEU A 113 -2.26 7.22 -21.17
CA LEU A 113 -1.31 8.03 -20.39
C LEU A 113 0.11 7.96 -20.97
N ALA A 114 0.82 9.09 -20.94
CA ALA A 114 2.25 9.15 -21.28
C ALA A 114 3.14 8.82 -20.07
N ALA A 115 2.72 7.83 -19.27
CA ALA A 115 3.36 7.45 -18.00
C ALA A 115 3.79 5.98 -18.01
N ARG A 116 4.74 5.64 -17.14
CA ARG A 116 5.12 4.24 -16.91
C ARG A 116 4.08 3.58 -16.01
N LEU A 117 3.46 2.49 -16.45
CA LEU A 117 2.47 1.77 -15.65
C LEU A 117 3.10 0.54 -14.98
N VAL A 118 2.83 0.34 -13.69
CA VAL A 118 3.17 -0.87 -12.94
C VAL A 118 1.88 -1.52 -12.46
N LEU A 119 1.48 -2.60 -13.12
CA LEU A 119 0.23 -3.29 -12.85
C LEU A 119 0.47 -4.54 -12.00
N VAL A 120 -0.21 -4.63 -10.86
CA VAL A 120 -0.06 -5.76 -9.94
C VAL A 120 -1.17 -6.78 -10.16
N GLY A 121 -0.80 -7.99 -10.56
CA GLY A 121 -1.70 -9.13 -10.73
C GLY A 121 -2.70 -8.98 -11.87
N ALA A 122 -2.44 -8.12 -12.86
CA ALA A 122 -3.31 -7.92 -14.02
C ALA A 122 -3.60 -9.26 -14.70
N GLY A 123 -4.88 -9.63 -14.79
CA GLY A 123 -5.34 -10.80 -15.53
C GLY A 123 -5.69 -10.48 -16.98
N GLN A 124 -5.97 -11.50 -17.79
CA GLN A 124 -6.25 -11.35 -19.22
C GLN A 124 -7.28 -10.27 -19.56
N PRO A 125 -8.44 -10.14 -18.86
CA PRO A 125 -9.43 -9.11 -19.21
C PRO A 125 -8.90 -7.68 -19.09
N VAL A 126 -7.98 -7.43 -18.16
CA VAL A 126 -7.32 -6.12 -18.02
C VAL A 126 -6.35 -5.91 -19.18
N LEU A 127 -5.54 -6.92 -19.51
CA LEU A 127 -4.55 -6.83 -20.59
C LEU A 127 -5.23 -6.61 -21.95
N ASP A 128 -6.35 -7.27 -22.20
CA ASP A 128 -7.14 -7.11 -23.43
C ASP A 128 -7.70 -5.69 -23.57
N LEU A 129 -8.15 -5.08 -22.46
CA LEU A 129 -8.67 -3.71 -22.43
C LEU A 129 -7.58 -2.65 -22.59
N LEU A 130 -6.37 -2.94 -22.13
CA LEU A 130 -5.20 -2.09 -22.34
C LEU A 130 -4.50 -2.38 -23.67
N GLU A 131 -5.09 -3.21 -24.52
CA GLU A 131 -4.55 -3.63 -25.83
C GLU A 131 -3.11 -4.19 -25.76
N LEU A 132 -2.72 -4.78 -24.61
CA LEU A 132 -1.37 -5.28 -24.39
C LEU A 132 -1.16 -6.65 -25.06
N PRO A 133 -0.12 -6.83 -25.89
CA PRO A 133 0.18 -8.09 -26.56
C PRO A 133 0.86 -9.10 -25.60
N VAL A 134 0.15 -9.48 -24.54
CA VAL A 134 0.62 -10.34 -23.45
C VAL A 134 -0.45 -11.34 -23.03
N ASP A 135 -0.06 -12.59 -22.86
CA ASP A 135 -0.89 -13.67 -22.32
C ASP A 135 -0.69 -13.84 -20.82
N ALA A 136 -1.73 -13.58 -20.03
CA ALA A 136 -1.80 -13.93 -18.62
C ALA A 136 -2.15 -15.42 -18.42
N GLY A 137 -1.31 -16.11 -17.66
CA GLY A 137 -1.49 -17.50 -17.24
C GLY A 137 -1.98 -17.63 -15.80
N SER A 138 -2.17 -18.88 -15.37
CA SER A 138 -2.59 -19.19 -14.00
C SER A 138 -1.61 -18.65 -12.95
N PRO A 139 -2.11 -18.23 -11.77
CA PRO A 139 -1.26 -17.86 -10.67
C PRO A 139 -0.42 -19.02 -10.15
N VAL A 140 0.77 -18.68 -9.63
CA VAL A 140 1.67 -19.60 -8.92
C VAL A 140 1.91 -19.11 -7.50
N ASP A 141 2.33 -20.01 -6.62
CA ASP A 141 2.64 -19.65 -5.23
C ASP A 141 3.79 -18.64 -5.16
N VAL A 142 3.71 -17.73 -4.18
CA VAL A 142 4.78 -16.79 -3.89
C VAL A 142 5.89 -17.52 -3.14
N GLU A 143 7.07 -17.57 -3.75
CA GLU A 143 8.26 -18.23 -3.22
C GLU A 143 9.51 -17.49 -3.72
N GLN A 144 10.65 -17.82 -3.12
CA GLN A 144 11.94 -17.33 -3.57
C GLN A 144 12.21 -17.76 -5.02
N ARG A 145 12.42 -16.80 -5.91
CA ARG A 145 12.78 -17.02 -7.32
C ARG A 145 14.02 -16.23 -7.68
N GLN A 146 14.83 -16.78 -8.59
CA GLN A 146 15.96 -16.06 -9.17
C GLN A 146 15.49 -15.25 -10.38
N PRO A 147 16.11 -14.10 -10.70
CA PRO A 147 15.64 -13.22 -11.76
C PRO A 147 15.74 -13.88 -13.15
N ALA A 148 16.82 -14.61 -13.41
CA ALA A 148 17.06 -15.37 -14.65
C ALA A 148 16.81 -14.58 -15.96
N CYS A 149 17.09 -13.27 -15.95
CA CYS A 149 16.84 -12.33 -17.04
C CYS A 149 17.88 -11.21 -17.05
N GLU A 150 17.87 -10.37 -18.10
CA GLU A 150 18.80 -9.25 -18.26
C GLU A 150 18.26 -7.90 -17.75
N LEU A 151 17.07 -7.87 -17.15
CA LEU A 151 16.53 -6.64 -16.58
C LEU A 151 17.44 -6.14 -15.43
N PRO A 152 18.06 -4.95 -15.51
CA PRO A 152 19.08 -4.53 -14.55
C PRO A 152 18.59 -4.50 -13.10
N VAL A 153 17.38 -3.98 -12.86
CA VAL A 153 16.79 -3.95 -11.51
C VAL A 153 16.58 -5.35 -10.93
N ALA A 154 16.14 -6.32 -11.75
CA ALA A 154 15.94 -7.70 -11.29
C ALA A 154 17.29 -8.37 -10.98
N ARG A 155 18.33 -8.08 -11.78
CA ARG A 155 19.69 -8.57 -11.52
C ARG A 155 20.30 -7.97 -10.25
N LEU A 156 20.06 -6.69 -10.00
CA LEU A 156 20.50 -5.99 -8.79
C LEU A 156 19.81 -6.54 -7.54
N ALA A 157 18.50 -6.77 -7.64
CA ALA A 157 17.72 -7.36 -6.57
C ALA A 157 18.14 -8.79 -6.24
N GLY A 158 18.54 -9.57 -7.27
CA GLY A 158 18.83 -10.98 -7.10
C GLY A 158 17.56 -11.76 -6.74
N ASP A 159 17.69 -12.72 -5.84
CA ASP A 159 16.57 -13.56 -5.40
C ASP A 159 15.52 -12.71 -4.65
N ALA A 160 14.24 -12.89 -5.01
CA ALA A 160 13.12 -12.18 -4.40
C ALA A 160 11.89 -13.08 -4.29
N ASP A 161 10.93 -12.70 -3.44
CA ASP A 161 9.69 -13.45 -3.20
C ASP A 161 8.65 -13.09 -4.26
N LEU A 162 8.61 -13.86 -5.36
CA LEU A 162 7.73 -13.60 -6.50
C LEU A 162 6.74 -14.74 -6.70
N GLY A 163 5.60 -14.45 -7.32
CA GLY A 163 4.55 -15.41 -7.64
C GLY A 163 3.35 -14.70 -8.27
N GLY A 164 2.15 -15.24 -8.05
CA GLY A 164 0.92 -14.68 -8.59
C GLY A 164 0.78 -14.92 -10.08
N THR A 165 0.04 -14.05 -10.76
CA THR A 165 -0.25 -14.17 -12.20
C THR A 165 1.05 -14.28 -13.00
N THR A 166 1.06 -15.18 -13.98
CA THR A 166 2.22 -15.40 -14.84
C THR A 166 2.01 -14.83 -16.24
N TYR A 167 3.06 -14.42 -16.93
CA TYR A 167 2.96 -13.69 -18.19
C TYR A 167 3.87 -14.27 -19.26
N VAL A 168 3.42 -14.18 -20.51
CA VAL A 168 4.21 -14.42 -21.73
C VAL A 168 3.86 -13.33 -22.72
N ALA A 169 4.87 -12.64 -23.25
CA ALA A 169 4.66 -11.69 -24.34
C ALA A 169 4.42 -12.43 -25.67
N ASP A 170 3.50 -11.90 -26.49
CA ASP A 170 3.21 -12.43 -27.82
C ASP A 170 3.53 -11.37 -28.88
N GLY A 171 4.52 -11.62 -29.74
CA GLY A 171 4.83 -10.71 -30.85
C GLY A 171 5.43 -9.34 -30.47
N VAL A 172 5.76 -9.10 -29.20
CA VAL A 172 6.40 -7.85 -28.71
C VAL A 172 7.74 -8.13 -28.02
N GLU A 173 8.64 -7.16 -28.05
CA GLU A 173 9.86 -7.20 -27.24
C GLU A 173 9.51 -6.99 -25.75
N ALA A 174 9.82 -7.99 -24.93
CA ALA A 174 9.61 -7.94 -23.50
C ALA A 174 10.71 -8.68 -22.75
N VAL A 175 10.97 -8.27 -21.50
CA VAL A 175 11.93 -8.93 -20.62
C VAL A 175 11.17 -9.57 -19.46
N GLY A 176 11.06 -10.90 -19.52
CA GLY A 176 10.44 -11.72 -18.48
C GLY A 176 11.47 -12.18 -17.45
N CYS A 177 11.17 -11.99 -16.17
CA CYS A 177 12.02 -12.36 -15.04
C CYS A 177 11.25 -13.22 -14.03
N TYR A 178 12.01 -13.87 -13.15
CA TYR A 178 11.47 -14.69 -12.05
C TYR A 178 10.51 -15.77 -12.55
N SER A 179 10.89 -16.40 -13.67
CA SER A 179 10.02 -17.29 -14.41
C SER A 179 9.86 -18.66 -13.76
N THR A 180 8.69 -19.26 -13.93
CA THR A 180 8.40 -20.66 -13.59
C THR A 180 7.63 -21.31 -14.72
N SER A 181 7.99 -22.55 -15.07
CA SER A 181 7.37 -23.30 -16.17
C SER A 181 7.30 -22.51 -17.49
N GLY A 182 8.32 -21.70 -17.77
CA GLY A 182 8.41 -20.90 -19.00
C GLY A 182 7.59 -19.62 -19.03
N ARG A 183 6.94 -19.23 -17.92
CA ARG A 183 6.18 -17.98 -17.81
C ARG A 183 6.77 -17.07 -16.74
N ALA A 184 6.82 -15.78 -16.99
CA ALA A 184 7.42 -14.80 -16.09
C ALA A 184 6.45 -14.38 -14.99
N THR A 185 6.93 -14.09 -13.78
CA THR A 185 6.12 -13.46 -12.71
C THR A 185 6.38 -11.95 -12.63
N LEU A 186 7.38 -11.47 -13.36
CA LEU A 186 7.61 -10.06 -13.65
C LEU A 186 7.87 -9.92 -15.15
N LEU A 187 7.13 -9.06 -15.85
CA LEU A 187 7.32 -8.82 -17.27
C LEU A 187 7.42 -7.32 -17.53
N ALA A 188 8.52 -6.87 -18.12
CA ALA A 188 8.66 -5.50 -18.62
C ALA A 188 8.38 -5.47 -20.13
N VAL A 189 7.50 -4.57 -20.57
CA VAL A 189 7.14 -4.35 -21.99
C VAL A 189 7.49 -2.90 -22.35
N PRO A 190 8.75 -2.62 -22.76
CA PRO A 190 9.25 -1.25 -22.86
C PRO A 190 8.52 -0.39 -23.89
N ALA A 191 8.07 -0.97 -25.01
CA ALA A 191 7.36 -0.25 -26.05
C ALA A 191 6.03 0.35 -25.55
N GLU A 192 5.39 -0.33 -24.59
CA GLU A 192 4.13 0.08 -23.97
C GLU A 192 4.35 0.89 -22.68
N GLY A 193 5.59 1.03 -22.21
CA GLY A 193 5.87 1.65 -20.91
C GLY A 193 5.29 0.88 -19.72
N VAL A 194 4.97 -0.40 -19.88
CA VAL A 194 4.28 -1.22 -18.86
C VAL A 194 5.23 -2.21 -18.19
N VAL A 195 5.06 -2.37 -16.88
CA VAL A 195 5.58 -3.49 -16.10
C VAL A 195 4.42 -4.24 -15.45
N LEU A 196 4.40 -5.55 -15.65
CA LEU A 196 3.45 -6.46 -15.00
C LEU A 196 4.17 -7.18 -13.86
N LEU A 197 3.59 -7.13 -12.67
CA LEU A 197 4.07 -7.85 -11.49
C LEU A 197 2.98 -8.82 -11.03
N GLY A 198 3.26 -10.12 -11.01
CA GLY A 198 2.25 -11.16 -10.77
C GLY A 198 1.55 -11.08 -9.41
N ASP A 199 2.25 -10.63 -8.37
CA ASP A 199 1.71 -10.41 -7.03
C ASP A 199 2.46 -9.27 -6.32
N GLY A 200 1.75 -8.52 -5.48
CA GLY A 200 2.29 -7.38 -4.76
C GLY A 200 3.12 -7.71 -3.51
N THR A 201 3.37 -8.97 -3.18
CA THR A 201 4.14 -9.39 -1.99
C THR A 201 5.45 -8.60 -1.82
N PRO A 202 6.30 -8.39 -2.84
CA PRO A 202 7.53 -7.60 -2.66
C PRO A 202 7.30 -6.15 -2.19
N LEU A 203 6.08 -5.63 -2.37
CA LEU A 203 5.69 -4.27 -2.06
C LEU A 203 5.09 -4.13 -0.66
N THR A 204 4.85 -5.23 0.07
CA THR A 204 4.19 -5.19 1.39
C THR A 204 5.18 -4.97 2.53
N ASN A 205 4.73 -4.25 3.56
CA ASN A 205 5.55 -3.90 4.73
C ASN A 205 6.18 -5.12 5.42
N ASP A 206 5.47 -6.25 5.48
CA ASP A 206 5.91 -7.48 6.15
C ASP A 206 6.87 -8.35 5.32
N ARG A 207 7.06 -8.03 4.04
CA ARG A 207 7.91 -8.79 3.11
C ARG A 207 8.98 -7.95 2.46
N LEU A 208 8.92 -6.63 2.58
CA LEU A 208 9.83 -5.71 1.91
C LEU A 208 11.31 -5.98 2.25
N ASP A 209 11.61 -6.33 3.50
CA ASP A 209 12.96 -6.62 3.99
C ASP A 209 13.42 -8.06 3.70
N ASN A 210 12.59 -8.89 3.07
CA ASN A 210 12.99 -10.21 2.65
C ASN A 210 13.78 -10.17 1.35
N ARG A 211 14.98 -10.75 1.38
CA ARG A 211 15.80 -11.04 0.19
C ARG A 211 16.03 -9.75 -0.64
N GLY A 212 15.77 -9.80 -1.95
CA GLY A 212 15.85 -8.68 -2.88
C GLY A 212 14.57 -7.83 -3.00
N ASN A 213 13.53 -8.05 -2.19
CA ASN A 213 12.22 -7.41 -2.40
C ASN A 213 12.31 -5.87 -2.38
N ALA A 214 12.97 -5.28 -1.38
CA ALA A 214 13.17 -3.83 -1.33
C ALA A 214 13.94 -3.28 -2.54
N ALA A 215 15.03 -3.95 -2.94
CA ALA A 215 15.83 -3.52 -4.09
C ALA A 215 15.05 -3.62 -5.40
N LEU A 216 14.26 -4.68 -5.57
CA LEU A 216 13.37 -4.86 -6.71
C LEU A 216 12.29 -3.78 -6.72
N ALA A 217 11.57 -3.60 -5.62
CA ALA A 217 10.46 -2.67 -5.51
C ALA A 217 10.90 -1.22 -5.71
N VAL A 218 11.96 -0.77 -5.03
CA VAL A 218 12.50 0.58 -5.19
C VAL A 218 12.98 0.81 -6.62
N GLY A 219 13.71 -0.15 -7.23
CA GLY A 219 14.20 0.02 -8.59
C GLY A 219 13.11 -0.06 -9.66
N LEU A 220 12.01 -0.76 -9.42
CA LEU A 220 10.89 -0.82 -10.37
C LEU A 220 10.05 0.47 -10.36
N LEU A 221 9.85 1.03 -9.17
CA LEU A 221 8.96 2.18 -8.97
C LEU A 221 9.70 3.52 -9.08
N GLY A 222 10.95 3.57 -8.63
CA GLY A 222 11.76 4.79 -8.49
C GLY A 222 12.62 5.15 -9.70
N ASP A 223 12.40 4.55 -10.87
CA ASP A 223 13.13 4.89 -12.11
C ASP A 223 12.59 6.19 -12.78
N THR A 224 11.80 6.97 -12.05
CA THR A 224 11.14 8.20 -12.51
C THR A 224 11.17 9.26 -11.41
N ASN A 225 10.78 10.49 -11.72
CA ASN A 225 10.80 11.60 -10.75
C ASN A 225 9.71 11.53 -9.68
N ARG A 226 8.70 10.67 -9.85
CA ARG A 226 7.53 10.59 -8.96
C ARG A 226 6.77 9.29 -9.15
N VAL A 227 6.22 8.80 -8.05
CA VAL A 227 5.26 7.69 -8.05
C VAL A 227 3.88 8.21 -7.70
N VAL A 228 2.90 7.89 -8.55
CA VAL A 228 1.47 8.03 -8.28
C VAL A 228 0.93 6.63 -8.01
N TRP A 229 0.15 6.48 -6.93
CA TRP A 229 -0.25 5.17 -6.42
C TRP A 229 -1.71 5.15 -6.00
#